data_AF-X1B8E3-F1
#
_entry.id   AF-X1B8E3-F1
#
_cell.length_a   1.000
_cell.length_b   1.000
_cell.length_c   1.000
_cell.angle_alpha   90.00
_cell.angle_beta   90.00
_cell.angle_gamma   90.00
#
_symmetry.space_group_name_H-M   'P 1'
#
loop_
_entity.id
_entity.type
_entity.pdbx_description
1 polymer ?
#
loop_
_entity_poly.entity_id
_entity_poly.type
_entity_poly.pdbx_seq_one_letter_code
_entity_poly.pdbx_strand_id
1 'polypeptide(L)'
;RRIYSQNSKVKTICINSIATATIRKMESQDDYIFPIKRRHPSVIRKTVYKIRKLTEINDFNFHQLRHTTSTLVSSQVGLATAKIILGHSDLKTTMKYTHPGIEEQRKGVAKIEQFYFDLMPK
;
A
#
# COMPACT_ATOMS: atom_id res chain seq x y z
N ARG A 1 14.17 1.77 -5.83
CA ARG A 1 14.72 0.48 -6.34
C ARG A 1 13.61 -0.24 -7.10
N ARG A 2 13.92 -0.91 -8.23
CA ARG A 2 12.93 -1.48 -9.18
C ARG A 2 12.46 -2.87 -8.73
N ILE A 3 11.18 -3.19 -8.93
CA ILE A 3 10.62 -4.53 -8.67
C ILE A 3 10.39 -5.22 -10.02
N TYR A 4 10.94 -6.42 -10.18
CA TYR A 4 10.78 -7.24 -11.39
C TYR A 4 9.68 -8.30 -11.19
N SER A 5 8.87 -8.50 -12.22
CA SER A 5 7.89 -9.59 -12.35
C SER A 5 8.09 -10.23 -13.72
N GLN A 6 8.06 -11.57 -13.79
CA GLN A 6 8.38 -12.36 -14.99
C GLN A 6 7.50 -12.05 -16.22
N ASN A 7 6.47 -11.21 -16.09
CA ASN A 7 5.62 -10.81 -17.21
C ASN A 7 5.02 -9.40 -17.05
N SER A 8 5.70 -8.46 -16.37
CA SER A 8 5.09 -7.16 -16.08
C SER A 8 6.07 -6.00 -16.13
N LYS A 9 5.67 -4.92 -16.84
CA LYS A 9 6.30 -3.60 -16.87
C LYS A 9 6.90 -3.23 -15.51
N VAL A 10 8.13 -2.70 -15.52
CA VAL A 10 8.81 -2.22 -14.31
C VAL A 10 7.91 -1.22 -13.60
N LYS A 11 7.58 -1.49 -12.33
CA LYS A 11 6.80 -0.59 -11.49
C LYS A 11 7.72 0.10 -10.48
N THR A 12 7.63 1.41 -10.43
CA THR A 12 8.29 2.24 -9.41
C THR A 12 7.26 2.55 -8.32
N ILE A 13 7.61 2.27 -7.06
CA ILE A 13 6.77 2.51 -5.89
C ILE A 13 7.54 3.39 -4.92
N CYS A 14 6.87 4.38 -4.36
CA CYS A 14 7.41 5.20 -3.28
C CYS A 14 7.30 4.46 -1.94
N ILE A 15 8.38 4.47 -1.18
CA ILE A 15 8.43 3.86 0.16
C ILE A 15 8.60 4.97 1.22
N ASN A 16 8.02 4.78 2.40
CA ASN A 16 8.14 5.76 3.47
C ASN A 16 9.55 5.73 4.12
N SER A 17 9.82 6.73 4.96
CA SER A 17 11.10 6.87 5.66
C SER A 17 11.42 5.65 6.55
N ILE A 18 10.41 5.10 7.22
CA ILE A 18 10.52 3.92 8.08
C ILE A 18 10.97 2.70 7.26
N ALA A 19 10.28 2.37 6.16
CA ALA A 19 10.65 1.26 5.30
C ALA A 19 12.05 1.46 4.70
N THR A 20 12.39 2.69 4.32
CA THR A 20 13.72 3.03 3.81
C THR A 20 14.81 2.79 4.86
N ALA A 21 14.59 3.23 6.09
CA ALA A 21 15.52 3.02 7.20
C ALA A 21 15.69 1.53 7.51
N THR A 22 14.59 0.76 7.52
CA THR A 22 14.63 -0.70 7.72
C THR A 22 15.43 -1.39 6.63
N ILE A 23 15.21 -1.05 5.35
CA ILE A 23 15.94 -1.62 4.22
C ILE A 23 17.43 -1.25 4.27
N ARG A 24 17.77 -0.02 4.67
CA ARG A 24 19.18 0.40 4.79
C ARG A 24 19.94 -0.33 5.88
N LYS A 25 19.27 -0.71 6.98
CA LYS A 25 19.85 -1.53 8.05
C LYS A 25 20.05 -3.00 7.65
N MET A 26 19.41 -3.45 6.57
CA MET A 26 19.62 -4.80 6.06
C MET A 26 20.90 -4.82 5.23
N GLU A 27 21.95 -5.42 5.80
CA GLU A 27 23.11 -5.81 5.01
C GLU A 27 22.74 -7.04 4.17
N SER A 28 22.90 -6.92 2.85
CA SER A 28 22.76 -8.04 1.94
C SER A 28 24.03 -8.19 1.12
N GLN A 29 24.53 -9.42 1.05
CA GLN A 29 25.72 -9.83 0.31
C GLN A 29 25.37 -10.30 -1.11
N ASP A 30 24.12 -10.17 -1.54
CA ASP A 30 23.58 -10.72 -2.79
C ASP A 30 22.62 -9.69 -3.44
N ASP A 31 22.16 -9.95 -4.67
CA ASP A 31 21.32 -9.08 -5.49
C ASP A 31 19.92 -8.77 -4.89
N TYR A 32 19.57 -9.41 -3.78
CA TYR A 32 18.27 -9.31 -3.12
C TYR A 32 18.34 -8.46 -1.86
N ILE A 33 17.28 -7.70 -1.58
CA ILE A 33 17.19 -6.86 -0.37
C ILE A 33 17.00 -7.71 0.90
N PHE A 34 16.25 -8.82 0.79
CA PHE A 34 15.99 -9.72 1.92
C PHE A 34 16.85 -10.98 1.80
N PRO A 35 17.87 -11.17 2.66
CA PRO A 35 18.79 -12.30 2.59
C PRO A 35 18.15 -13.58 3.18
N ILE A 36 17.13 -14.10 2.50
CA ILE A 36 16.41 -15.32 2.93
C ILE A 36 17.19 -16.55 2.43
N LYS A 37 17.80 -17.31 3.35
CA LYS A 37 18.61 -18.52 3.06
C LYS A 37 17.93 -19.53 2.12
N ARG A 38 16.62 -19.73 2.29
CA ARG A 38 15.80 -20.59 1.43
C ARG A 38 14.68 -19.75 0.86
N ARG A 39 14.82 -19.31 -0.40
CA ARG A 39 13.86 -18.47 -1.14
C ARG A 39 12.58 -19.23 -1.50
N HIS A 40 12.08 -20.02 -0.57
CA HIS A 40 10.95 -20.89 -0.73
C HIS A 40 9.73 -20.23 -0.04
N PRO A 41 8.52 -20.28 -0.65
CA PRO A 41 7.30 -19.72 -0.06
C PRO A 41 7.00 -20.20 1.37
N SER A 42 7.53 -21.37 1.75
CA SER A 42 7.39 -21.92 3.10
C SER A 42 8.02 -21.06 4.19
N VAL A 43 9.01 -20.20 3.89
CA VAL A 43 9.59 -19.28 4.89
C VAL A 43 8.55 -18.27 5.35
N ILE A 44 7.80 -17.67 4.42
CA ILE A 44 6.71 -16.73 4.77
C ILE A 44 5.64 -17.46 5.58
N ARG A 45 5.27 -18.69 5.19
CA ARG A 45 4.30 -19.50 5.93
C ARG A 45 4.75 -19.79 7.38
N LYS A 46 6.03 -20.12 7.59
CA LYS A 46 6.60 -20.33 8.94
C LYS A 46 6.57 -19.04 9.76
N THR A 47 6.90 -17.91 9.16
CA THR A 47 6.83 -16.61 9.83
C THR A 47 5.39 -16.26 10.22
N VAL A 48 4.43 -16.44 9.32
CA VAL A 48 2.99 -16.24 9.62
C VAL A 48 2.55 -17.13 10.78
N TYR A 49 2.91 -18.42 10.78
CA TYR A 49 2.60 -19.32 11.89
C TYR A 49 3.19 -18.84 13.22
N LYS A 50 4.44 -18.35 13.21
CA LYS A 50 5.09 -17.79 14.41
C LYS A 50 4.37 -16.54 14.89
N ILE A 51 3.96 -15.64 14.00
CA ILE A 51 3.18 -14.44 14.33
C ILE A 51 1.88 -14.85 15.02
N ARG A 52 1.11 -15.76 14.42
CA ARG A 52 -0.16 -16.26 15.00
C ARG A 52 0.03 -16.79 16.43
N LYS A 53 1.11 -17.53 16.68
CA LYS A 53 1.44 -18.04 18.02
C LYS A 53 1.81 -16.94 19.01
N LEU A 54 2.53 -15.91 18.58
CA LEU A 54 2.99 -14.84 19.46
C LEU A 54 1.91 -13.80 19.75
N THR A 55 0.97 -13.60 18.82
CA THR A 55 -0.07 -12.57 18.96
C THR A 55 -1.44 -13.14 19.29
N GLU A 56 -1.59 -14.47 19.33
CA GLU A 56 -2.86 -15.19 19.53
C GLU A 56 -3.93 -14.91 18.45
N ILE A 57 -3.54 -14.29 17.34
CA ILE A 57 -4.44 -13.99 16.21
C ILE A 57 -4.43 -15.16 15.24
N ASN A 58 -5.37 -16.10 15.41
CA ASN A 58 -5.40 -17.34 14.63
C ASN A 58 -5.73 -17.14 13.14
N ASP A 59 -6.51 -16.11 12.78
CA ASP A 59 -6.96 -15.84 11.39
C ASP A 59 -6.06 -14.86 10.62
N PHE A 60 -4.82 -14.66 11.07
CA PHE A 60 -3.90 -13.76 10.37
C PHE A 60 -3.30 -14.41 9.12
N ASN A 61 -3.42 -13.79 7.94
CA ASN A 61 -2.75 -14.22 6.72
C ASN A 61 -1.83 -13.13 6.16
N PHE A 62 -0.79 -13.52 5.41
CA PHE A 62 0.17 -12.54 4.89
C PHE A 62 -0.45 -11.52 3.91
N HIS A 63 -1.48 -11.93 3.16
CA HIS A 63 -2.14 -11.07 2.18
C HIS A 63 -3.03 -10.00 2.83
N GLN A 64 -3.50 -10.22 4.06
CA GLN A 64 -4.24 -9.22 4.84
C GLN A 64 -3.41 -7.95 5.06
N LEU A 65 -2.09 -8.05 5.19
CA LEU A 65 -1.23 -6.85 5.27
C LEU A 65 -1.40 -5.94 4.04
N ARG A 66 -1.53 -6.54 2.84
CA ARG A 66 -1.79 -5.79 1.61
C ARG A 66 -3.20 -5.20 1.61
N HIS A 67 -4.20 -5.94 2.10
CA HIS A 67 -5.56 -5.41 2.24
C HIS A 67 -5.60 -4.22 3.21
N THR A 68 -5.04 -4.36 4.40
CA THR A 68 -4.96 -3.29 5.40
C THR A 68 -4.26 -2.06 4.82
N THR A 69 -3.12 -2.24 4.15
CA THR A 69 -2.42 -1.13 3.50
C THR A 69 -3.26 -0.48 2.40
N SER A 70 -3.99 -1.27 1.61
CA SER A 70 -4.85 -0.77 0.54
C SER A 70 -6.00 0.07 1.09
N THR A 71 -6.69 -0.43 2.12
CA THR A 71 -7.79 0.29 2.79
C THR A 71 -7.30 1.59 3.41
N LEU A 72 -6.15 1.56 4.11
CA LEU A 72 -5.59 2.76 4.73
C LEU A 72 -5.14 3.80 3.70
N VAL A 73 -4.47 3.39 2.63
CA VAL A 73 -4.06 4.33 1.58
C VAL A 73 -5.29 4.93 0.90
N SER A 74 -6.29 4.11 0.54
CA SER A 74 -7.51 4.58 -0.11
C SER A 74 -8.35 5.55 0.74
N SER A 75 -8.25 5.50 2.08
CA SER A 75 -8.96 6.45 2.95
C SER A 75 -8.20 7.76 3.22
N GLN A 76 -6.92 7.82 2.86
CA GLN A 76 -6.06 8.98 3.14
C GLN A 76 -5.72 9.79 1.89
N VAL A 77 -5.79 9.19 0.70
CA VAL A 77 -5.46 9.86 -0.56
C VAL A 77 -6.50 9.58 -1.64
N GLY A 78 -6.57 10.47 -2.63
CA GLY A 78 -7.46 10.29 -3.78
C GLY A 78 -7.15 9.00 -4.57
N LEU A 79 -8.20 8.41 -5.17
CA LEU A 79 -8.16 7.11 -5.84
C LEU A 79 -7.02 6.94 -6.86
N ALA A 80 -6.72 7.98 -7.63
CA ALA A 80 -5.63 7.99 -8.61
C ALA A 80 -4.25 7.84 -7.94
N THR A 81 -4.04 8.53 -6.82
CA THR A 81 -2.80 8.45 -6.04
C THR A 81 -2.69 7.11 -5.32
N ALA A 82 -3.79 6.62 -4.74
CA ALA A 82 -3.87 5.30 -4.11
C ALA A 82 -3.50 4.18 -5.08
N LYS A 83 -3.99 4.23 -6.33
CA LYS A 83 -3.64 3.28 -7.39
C LYS A 83 -2.13 3.21 -7.64
N ILE A 84 -1.48 4.37 -7.74
CA ILE A 84 -0.03 4.46 -8.00
C ILE A 84 0.75 3.88 -6.83
N ILE A 85 0.41 4.27 -5.59
CA ILE A 85 1.08 3.77 -4.37
C ILE A 85 0.95 2.25 -4.24
N LEU A 86 -0.24 1.69 -4.52
CA LEU A 86 -0.49 0.25 -4.40
C LEU A 86 0.03 -0.57 -5.60
N GLY A 87 0.43 0.09 -6.68
CA GLY A 87 0.93 -0.53 -7.90
C GLY A 87 -0.12 -1.35 -8.65
N HIS A 88 -1.42 -1.04 -8.50
CA HIS A 88 -2.51 -1.71 -9.23
C HIS A 88 -2.51 -1.29 -10.70
N SER A 89 -2.56 -2.27 -11.61
CA SER A 89 -2.68 -2.02 -13.05
C SER A 89 -4.04 -1.44 -13.42
N ASP A 90 -5.10 -1.94 -12.78
CA ASP A 90 -6.48 -1.51 -12.99
C ASP A 90 -6.99 -0.66 -11.81
N LEU A 91 -7.80 0.36 -12.11
CA LEU A 91 -8.52 1.16 -11.11
C LEU A 91 -9.56 0.32 -10.36
N LYS A 92 -10.15 -0.71 -11.00
CA LYS A 92 -11.17 -1.57 -10.38
C LYS A 92 -10.68 -2.24 -9.09
N THR A 93 -9.40 -2.59 -9.00
CA THR A 93 -8.83 -3.24 -7.81
C THR A 93 -8.72 -2.28 -6.62
N THR A 94 -8.52 -0.99 -6.89
CA THR A 94 -8.48 0.07 -5.85
C THR A 94 -9.89 0.51 -5.46
N MET A 95 -10.83 0.52 -6.42
CA MET A 95 -12.23 0.87 -6.18
C MET A 95 -12.92 0.00 -5.12
N LYS A 96 -12.51 -1.28 -4.98
CA LYS A 96 -13.01 -2.19 -3.93
C LYS A 96 -12.79 -1.66 -2.51
N TYR A 97 -11.87 -0.71 -2.32
CA TYR A 97 -11.51 -0.16 -1.00
C TYR A 97 -11.90 1.30 -0.81
N THR A 98 -12.37 1.96 -1.86
CA THR A 98 -12.96 3.30 -1.77
C THR A 98 -14.47 3.16 -1.73
N HIS A 99 -15.04 3.31 -0.54
CA HIS A 99 -16.45 3.63 -0.38
C HIS A 99 -16.54 5.12 -0.05
N PRO A 100 -16.70 6.01 -1.05
CA PRO A 100 -16.86 7.43 -0.77
C PRO A 100 -18.16 7.60 0.01
N GLY A 101 -18.04 7.81 1.32
CA GLY A 101 -19.17 8.11 2.19
C GLY A 101 -19.77 9.47 1.84
N ILE A 102 -21.01 9.71 2.29
CA ILE A 102 -21.72 10.99 2.11
C ILE A 102 -20.87 12.19 2.56
N GLU A 103 -20.09 12.03 3.64
CA GLU A 103 -19.20 13.09 4.15
C GLU A 103 -18.06 13.45 3.19
N GLU A 104 -17.56 12.49 2.44
CA GLU A 104 -16.48 12.70 1.48
C GLU A 104 -16.99 13.38 0.21
N GLN A 105 -18.22 13.04 -0.19
CA GLN A 105 -18.94 13.74 -1.26
C GLN A 105 -19.25 15.19 -0.88
N ARG A 106 -19.72 15.43 0.36
CA ARG A 106 -19.95 16.79 0.90
C ARG A 106 -18.68 17.63 0.91
N LYS A 107 -17.56 17.07 1.37
CA LYS A 107 -16.25 17.75 1.31
C LYS A 107 -15.81 18.06 -0.12
N GLY A 108 -16.11 17.18 -1.07
CA GLY A 108 -15.86 17.42 -2.50
C GLY A 108 -16.65 18.62 -3.03
N VAL A 109 -17.94 18.69 -2.70
CA VAL A 109 -18.82 19.79 -3.11
C VAL A 109 -18.40 21.12 -2.45
N ALA A 110 -18.09 21.11 -1.14
CA ALA A 110 -17.65 22.31 -0.42
C ALA A 110 -16.35 22.92 -0.99
N LYS A 111 -15.44 22.09 -1.54
CA LYS A 111 -14.24 22.60 -2.22
C LYS A 111 -14.55 23.38 -3.50
N ILE A 112 -15.64 23.06 -4.19
CA ILE A 112 -16.07 23.79 -5.39
C ILE A 112 -16.54 25.18 -4.99
N GLU A 113 -17.33 25.26 -3.91
CA GLU A 113 -17.77 26.53 -3.34
C GLU A 113 -16.59 27.41 -2.91
N GLN A 114 -15.61 26.84 -2.21
CA GLN A 114 -14.39 27.55 -1.82
C GLN A 114 -13.58 28.06 -3.02
N PHE A 115 -13.41 27.24 -4.06
CA PHE A 115 -12.75 27.65 -5.31
C PHE A 115 -13.46 28.83 -5.99
N TYR A 116 -14.80 28.84 -5.98
CA TYR A 116 -15.58 29.96 -6.52
C TYR A 116 -15.35 31.27 -5.75
N PHE A 117 -15.30 31.20 -4.41
CA PHE A 117 -15.01 32.36 -3.57
C PHE A 117 -13.59 32.91 -3.76
N ASP A 118 -12.61 32.03 -3.97
CA ASP A 118 -11.23 32.44 -4.24
C ASP A 118 -11.07 33.09 -5.63
N LEU A 119 -11.85 32.66 -6.62
CA LEU A 119 -11.78 33.17 -8.00
C LEU A 119 -12.53 34.50 -8.18
N MET A 120 -13.56 34.76 -7.37
CA MET A 120 -14.32 36.00 -7.38
C MET A 120 -14.34 36.65 -5.99
N PRO A 121 -13.24 37.29 -5.57
CA PRO A 121 -13.22 38.07 -4.35
C PRO A 121 -14.19 39.26 -4.49
N LYS A 122 -15.04 39.46 -3.48
CA LYS A 122 -15.93 40.63 -3.39
C LYS A 122 -15.15 41.91 -3.14
#